data_AF-A0A2E2EEP5-F1
#
_entry.id   AF-A0A2E2EEP5-F1
#
_cell.length_a   1.000
_cell.length_b   1.000
_cell.length_c   1.000
_cell.angle_alpha   90.00
_cell.angle_beta   90.00
_cell.angle_gamma   90.00
#
_symmetry.space_group_name_H-M   'P 1'
#
loop_
_entity.id
_entity.type
_entity.pdbx_description
1 polymer ?
#
loop_
_entity_poly.entity_id
_entity_poly.type
_entity_poly.pdbx_seq_one_letter_code
_entity_poly.pdbx_strand_id
1 'polypeptide(L)'
;MVFIKKKQLLPLTLLLLASSVEVQAGPRDQAKKLYSSLTGNTANKAIADKYEKMVKDGKIKAAAKEIVESNQGFYNVTLKNFFTPMSNEDGTQFAPLNDMTATLIGVTRDEIDFFRVFWDNILYQFDGQLITNSASGIPSKFDKYKATNDRLYLSKYDAAIPTYNRAKNNMYEEAEKMNISYSDTSALVRTQQNPYTTLKEAAIAGIFSTRGWAKAYYEAGTNRASFAYFAKNFLCLEMEELNDTTIPDFRVRRDVDRAPGGKTETYKTFCVGCHAGQDALGGAFVYYDFTSGAMRYAEHEGVNENGEIVSVGPIAPKINKNNMFPDGKITTSDSWINLWNEGQNAYIGWGEATSGNGAKSLGKMFAETKQVRSCLAKQVFESVCYRTPSSEEDKRTVEVLAEEFDKDGNMKNLFINAALTCIGD
;
A
#
# COMPACT_ATOMS: atom_id res chain seq x y z
N MET A 1 -40.18 77.27 10.50
CA MET A 1 -40.80 77.55 9.17
C MET A 1 -39.68 78.05 8.26
N VAL A 2 -39.26 77.46 7.14
CA VAL A 2 -39.70 76.35 6.27
C VAL A 2 -38.44 75.78 5.58
N PHE A 3 -38.48 74.49 5.24
CA PHE A 3 -37.43 73.64 4.64
C PHE A 3 -36.89 74.08 3.26
N ILE A 4 -35.62 73.77 2.96
CA ILE A 4 -35.20 73.22 1.66
C ILE A 4 -34.13 72.13 1.88
N LYS A 5 -34.50 70.85 1.68
CA LYS A 5 -33.59 69.70 1.60
C LYS A 5 -32.97 69.62 0.19
N LYS A 6 -31.64 69.65 0.08
CA LYS A 6 -30.92 69.30 -1.15
C LYS A 6 -30.95 67.77 -1.34
N LYS A 7 -31.49 67.30 -2.47
CA LYS A 7 -31.40 65.90 -2.91
C LYS A 7 -29.99 65.62 -3.41
N GLN A 8 -29.29 64.66 -2.81
CA GLN A 8 -28.08 64.06 -3.36
C GLN A 8 -28.47 62.95 -4.35
N LEU A 9 -27.92 63.01 -5.57
CA LEU A 9 -28.01 61.94 -6.56
C LEU A 9 -26.87 60.94 -6.30
N LEU A 10 -27.22 59.67 -6.07
CA LEU A 10 -26.28 58.55 -6.02
C LEU A 10 -26.09 58.00 -7.45
N PRO A 11 -24.86 57.71 -7.92
CA PRO A 11 -24.66 57.01 -9.18
C PRO A 11 -24.90 55.51 -9.00
N LEU A 12 -25.72 54.93 -9.88
CA LEU A 12 -26.02 53.51 -9.94
C LEU A 12 -24.88 52.81 -10.70
N THR A 13 -23.92 52.23 -9.99
CA THR A 13 -22.86 51.41 -10.59
C THR A 13 -23.45 50.03 -10.93
N LEU A 14 -23.61 49.76 -12.22
CA LEU A 14 -24.09 48.49 -12.74
C LEU A 14 -23.00 47.42 -12.54
N LEU A 15 -23.17 46.56 -11.54
CA LEU A 15 -22.30 45.41 -11.28
C LEU A 15 -22.61 44.32 -12.31
N LEU A 16 -21.77 44.15 -13.35
CA LEU A 16 -21.86 43.00 -14.25
C LEU A 16 -21.48 41.73 -13.46
N LEU A 17 -22.47 40.94 -13.09
CA LEU A 17 -22.30 39.55 -12.67
C LEU A 17 -21.86 38.74 -13.90
N ALA A 18 -20.55 38.54 -14.06
CA ALA A 18 -20.03 37.54 -14.98
C ALA A 18 -20.40 36.16 -14.43
N SER A 19 -21.44 35.55 -14.97
CA SER A 19 -21.77 34.15 -14.72
C SER A 19 -20.69 33.30 -15.39
N SER A 20 -19.81 32.68 -14.61
CA SER A 20 -18.91 31.64 -15.09
C SER A 20 -19.78 30.49 -15.59
N VAL A 21 -19.92 30.34 -16.91
CA VAL A 21 -20.52 29.13 -17.48
C VAL A 21 -19.43 28.06 -17.39
N GLU A 22 -19.55 27.14 -16.44
CA GLU A 22 -18.72 25.93 -16.44
C GLU A 22 -19.03 25.15 -17.73
N VAL A 23 -18.04 25.08 -18.62
CA VAL A 23 -18.12 24.27 -19.82
C VAL A 23 -17.91 22.82 -19.39
N GLN A 24 -19.00 22.15 -19.04
CA GLN A 24 -18.94 20.74 -18.68
C GLN A 24 -18.65 19.90 -19.93
N ALA A 25 -17.68 18.99 -19.83
CA ALA A 25 -17.31 18.09 -20.92
C ALA A 25 -18.55 17.35 -21.46
N GLY A 26 -18.65 17.20 -22.78
CA GLY A 26 -19.75 16.48 -23.40
C GLY A 26 -19.80 15.00 -22.99
N PRO A 27 -20.95 14.30 -23.09
CA PRO A 27 -21.09 12.91 -22.63
C PRO A 27 -20.07 11.93 -23.22
N ARG A 28 -19.60 12.19 -24.44
CA ARG A 28 -18.56 11.39 -25.11
C ARG A 28 -17.21 11.52 -24.42
N ASP A 29 -16.83 12.73 -24.04
CA ASP A 29 -15.52 12.98 -23.43
C ASP A 29 -15.51 12.52 -21.97
N GLN A 30 -16.62 12.73 -21.24
CA GLN A 30 -16.85 12.12 -19.93
C GLN A 30 -16.69 10.59 -19.97
N ALA A 31 -17.31 9.92 -20.95
CA ALA A 31 -17.21 8.47 -21.10
C ALA A 31 -15.78 7.98 -21.39
N LYS A 32 -15.03 8.71 -22.24
CA LYS A 32 -13.63 8.39 -22.51
C LYS A 32 -12.76 8.60 -21.28
N LYS A 33 -12.92 9.73 -20.59
CA LYS A 33 -12.19 10.09 -19.37
C LYS A 33 -12.41 9.02 -18.30
N LEU A 34 -13.67 8.67 -18.03
CA LEU A 34 -14.03 7.64 -17.06
C LEU A 34 -13.34 6.30 -17.38
N TYR A 35 -13.38 5.88 -18.64
CA TYR A 35 -12.71 4.65 -19.08
C TYR A 35 -11.19 4.73 -18.90
N SER A 36 -10.55 5.80 -19.35
CA SER A 36 -9.09 5.95 -19.25
C SER A 36 -8.59 6.06 -17.82
N SER A 37 -9.30 6.80 -16.97
CA SER A 37 -8.95 7.00 -15.55
C SER A 37 -9.04 5.70 -14.75
N LEU A 38 -9.99 4.82 -15.09
CA LEU A 38 -10.15 3.55 -14.40
C LEU A 38 -9.26 2.45 -14.98
N THR A 39 -8.95 2.46 -16.29
CA THR A 39 -8.32 1.28 -16.93
C THR A 39 -6.88 1.50 -17.38
N GLY A 40 -6.39 2.74 -17.34
CA GLY A 40 -5.11 3.12 -17.94
C GLY A 40 -5.06 2.99 -19.46
N ASN A 41 -6.19 2.70 -20.13
CA ASN A 41 -6.28 2.43 -21.56
C ASN A 41 -7.16 3.45 -22.29
N THR A 42 -6.95 3.57 -23.61
CA THR A 42 -7.79 4.44 -24.45
C THR A 42 -9.03 3.69 -24.94
N ALA A 43 -10.21 4.29 -24.76
CA ALA A 43 -11.47 3.74 -25.26
C ALA A 43 -11.50 3.73 -26.80
N ASN A 44 -11.72 2.56 -27.41
CA ASN A 44 -12.05 2.48 -28.83
C ASN A 44 -13.48 2.99 -29.11
N LYS A 45 -13.88 3.06 -30.38
CA LYS A 45 -15.21 3.58 -30.77
C LYS A 45 -16.35 2.85 -30.06
N ALA A 46 -16.36 1.51 -30.04
CA ALA A 46 -17.44 0.72 -29.47
C ALA A 46 -17.58 0.92 -27.95
N ILE A 47 -16.44 0.96 -27.26
CA ILE A 47 -16.37 1.21 -25.81
C ILE A 47 -16.90 2.61 -25.50
N ALA A 48 -16.44 3.61 -26.25
CA ALA A 48 -16.87 4.98 -26.03
C ALA A 48 -18.35 5.18 -26.40
N ASP A 49 -18.87 4.53 -27.44
CA ASP A 49 -20.30 4.56 -27.79
C ASP A 49 -21.17 3.96 -26.66
N LYS A 50 -20.71 2.86 -26.06
CA LYS A 50 -21.39 2.19 -24.95
C LYS A 50 -21.48 3.09 -23.72
N TYR A 51 -20.34 3.61 -23.24
CA TYR A 51 -20.30 4.39 -22.02
C TYR A 51 -20.88 5.80 -22.21
N GLU A 52 -20.80 6.39 -23.41
CA GLU A 52 -21.50 7.64 -23.74
C GLU A 52 -23.01 7.49 -23.56
N LYS A 53 -23.58 6.36 -24.01
CA LYS A 53 -25.02 6.09 -23.81
C LYS A 53 -25.36 6.03 -22.33
N MET A 54 -24.56 5.32 -21.52
CA MET A 54 -24.80 5.24 -20.07
C MET A 54 -24.70 6.61 -19.39
N VAL A 55 -23.75 7.45 -19.81
CA VAL A 55 -23.62 8.83 -19.31
C VAL A 55 -24.85 9.66 -19.67
N LYS A 56 -25.34 9.59 -20.92
CA LYS A 56 -26.57 10.28 -21.35
C LYS A 56 -27.82 9.82 -20.59
N ASP A 57 -27.86 8.55 -20.20
CA ASP A 57 -28.94 7.97 -19.40
C ASP A 57 -28.82 8.30 -17.89
N GLY A 58 -27.84 9.10 -17.46
CA GLY A 58 -27.59 9.44 -16.05
C GLY A 58 -26.99 8.28 -15.23
N LYS A 59 -26.48 7.23 -15.88
CA LYS A 59 -25.99 5.98 -15.25
C LYS A 59 -24.47 5.96 -15.08
N ILE A 60 -23.86 7.09 -14.72
CA ILE A 60 -22.40 7.24 -14.67
C ILE A 60 -21.76 6.28 -13.66
N LYS A 61 -22.31 6.19 -12.43
CA LYS A 61 -21.79 5.24 -11.41
C LYS A 61 -21.90 3.78 -11.85
N ALA A 62 -22.98 3.41 -12.56
CA ALA A 62 -23.12 2.08 -13.11
C ALA A 62 -22.10 1.82 -14.24
N ALA A 63 -21.81 2.82 -15.08
CA ALA A 63 -20.77 2.73 -16.09
C ALA A 63 -19.38 2.51 -15.46
N ALA A 64 -19.04 3.28 -14.42
CA ALA A 64 -17.79 3.15 -13.68
C ALA A 64 -17.62 1.75 -13.07
N LYS A 65 -18.68 1.24 -12.42
CA LYS A 65 -18.71 -0.12 -11.86
C LYS A 65 -18.50 -1.17 -12.94
N GLU A 66 -19.23 -1.06 -14.05
CA GLU A 66 -19.08 -2.00 -15.17
C GLU A 66 -17.67 -1.97 -15.79
N ILE A 67 -17.04 -0.78 -15.90
CA ILE A 67 -15.66 -0.64 -16.37
C ILE A 67 -14.70 -1.42 -15.46
N VAL A 68 -14.81 -1.21 -14.15
CA VAL A 68 -13.96 -1.84 -13.15
C VAL A 68 -14.16 -3.36 -13.07
N GLU A 69 -15.38 -3.85 -13.27
CA GLU A 69 -15.69 -5.29 -13.21
C GLU A 69 -15.32 -6.05 -14.50
N SER A 70 -15.53 -5.44 -15.66
CA SER A 70 -15.39 -6.12 -16.95
C SER A 70 -14.02 -5.97 -17.60
N ASN A 71 -13.17 -5.07 -17.11
CA ASN A 71 -11.92 -4.72 -17.78
C ASN A 71 -10.68 -5.17 -17.00
N GLN A 72 -9.88 -6.04 -17.61
CA GLN A 72 -8.59 -6.47 -17.07
C GLN A 72 -7.64 -5.29 -16.80
N GLY A 73 -7.76 -4.18 -17.54
CA GLY A 73 -6.92 -3.00 -17.40
C GLY A 73 -7.00 -2.35 -16.02
N PHE A 74 -8.17 -2.36 -15.36
CA PHE A 74 -8.26 -1.86 -13.99
C PHE A 74 -7.32 -2.65 -13.05
N TYR A 75 -7.22 -3.97 -13.20
CA TYR A 75 -6.41 -4.80 -12.31
C TYR A 75 -4.95 -4.90 -12.77
N ASN A 76 -4.73 -5.23 -14.04
CA ASN A 76 -3.40 -5.49 -14.60
C ASN A 76 -2.58 -4.21 -14.86
N VAL A 77 -3.24 -3.06 -15.00
CA VAL A 77 -2.58 -1.77 -15.24
C VAL A 77 -2.79 -0.84 -14.05
N THR A 78 -4.03 -0.41 -13.78
CA THR A 78 -4.30 0.64 -12.78
C THR A 78 -3.89 0.19 -11.37
N LEU A 79 -4.44 -0.90 -10.85
CA LEU A 79 -4.12 -1.38 -9.51
C LEU A 79 -2.68 -1.89 -9.41
N LYS A 80 -2.14 -2.53 -10.45
CA LYS A 80 -0.74 -2.94 -10.48
C LYS A 80 0.17 -1.73 -10.32
N ASN A 81 0.01 -0.69 -11.14
CA ASN A 81 0.84 0.51 -11.09
C ASN A 81 0.64 1.30 -9.79
N PHE A 82 -0.58 1.28 -9.24
CA PHE A 82 -0.90 1.92 -7.97
C PHE A 82 -0.18 1.28 -6.77
N PHE A 83 -0.23 -0.06 -6.66
CA PHE A 83 0.32 -0.76 -5.49
C PHE A 83 1.80 -1.14 -5.61
N THR A 84 2.33 -1.25 -6.83
CA THR A 84 3.74 -1.68 -7.04
C THR A 84 4.74 -0.79 -6.31
N PRO A 85 4.65 0.57 -6.37
CA PRO A 85 5.54 1.47 -5.63
C PRO A 85 5.62 1.17 -4.13
N MET A 86 4.55 0.66 -3.52
CA MET A 86 4.49 0.37 -2.08
C MET A 86 5.23 -0.90 -1.68
N SER A 87 5.70 -1.68 -2.66
CA SER A 87 6.29 -3.02 -2.48
C SER A 87 7.77 -3.10 -2.88
N ASN A 88 8.42 -1.96 -3.12
CA ASN A 88 9.85 -1.87 -3.44
C ASN A 88 10.47 -0.60 -2.87
N GLU A 89 11.77 -0.62 -2.59
CA GLU A 89 12.49 0.53 -2.02
C GLU A 89 12.58 1.72 -3.00
N ASP A 90 12.66 1.45 -4.30
CA ASP A 90 12.77 2.48 -5.34
C ASP A 90 11.47 3.29 -5.51
N GLY A 91 10.34 2.84 -4.93
CA GLY A 91 9.04 3.46 -5.11
C GLY A 91 8.56 3.47 -6.58
N THR A 92 9.07 2.55 -7.41
CA THR A 92 8.78 2.54 -8.85
C THR A 92 7.58 1.65 -9.19
N GLN A 93 6.77 2.07 -10.16
CA GLN A 93 5.69 1.25 -10.73
C GLN A 93 6.20 0.15 -11.68
N PHE A 94 7.46 0.24 -12.11
CA PHE A 94 8.06 -0.66 -13.10
C PHE A 94 8.63 -1.94 -12.48
N ALA A 95 8.58 -2.10 -11.16
CA ALA A 95 8.98 -3.35 -10.52
C ALA A 95 8.03 -4.49 -10.94
N PRO A 96 8.51 -5.75 -10.99
CA PRO A 96 7.66 -6.89 -11.28
C PRO A 96 6.55 -7.07 -10.24
N LEU A 97 5.44 -7.66 -10.66
CA LEU A 97 4.41 -8.17 -9.75
C LEU A 97 5.06 -9.08 -8.70
N ASN A 98 4.64 -8.94 -7.46
CA ASN A 98 5.03 -9.81 -6.35
C ASN A 98 3.82 -10.17 -5.48
N ASP A 99 4.04 -10.98 -4.46
CA ASP A 99 2.97 -11.47 -3.59
C ASP A 99 2.27 -10.37 -2.78
N MET A 100 2.99 -9.31 -2.37
CA MET A 100 2.38 -8.14 -1.73
C MET A 100 1.45 -7.40 -2.69
N THR A 101 1.94 -7.03 -3.87
CA THR A 101 1.14 -6.33 -4.89
C THR A 101 -0.07 -7.15 -5.31
N ALA A 102 0.12 -8.45 -5.59
CA ALA A 102 -0.96 -9.37 -5.92
C ALA A 102 -2.00 -9.47 -4.81
N THR A 103 -1.57 -9.45 -3.53
CA THR A 103 -2.48 -9.47 -2.38
C THR A 103 -3.32 -8.19 -2.28
N LEU A 104 -2.71 -7.01 -2.48
CA LEU A 104 -3.43 -5.73 -2.48
C LEU A 104 -4.45 -5.65 -3.63
N ILE A 105 -4.07 -6.14 -4.82
CA ILE A 105 -4.98 -6.25 -5.98
C ILE A 105 -6.13 -7.21 -5.67
N GLY A 106 -5.83 -8.40 -5.13
CA GLY A 106 -6.82 -9.43 -4.83
C GLY A 106 -7.83 -8.99 -3.77
N VAL A 107 -7.36 -8.35 -2.68
CA VAL A 107 -8.23 -7.77 -1.64
C VAL A 107 -9.16 -6.71 -2.23
N THR A 108 -8.64 -5.86 -3.11
CA THR A 108 -9.45 -4.85 -3.82
C THR A 108 -10.47 -5.50 -4.75
N ARG A 109 -10.09 -6.54 -5.51
CA ARG A 109 -10.98 -7.28 -6.42
C ARG A 109 -12.12 -7.96 -5.68
N ASP A 110 -11.80 -8.64 -4.58
CA ASP A 110 -12.75 -9.45 -3.82
C ASP A 110 -13.52 -8.63 -2.79
N GLU A 111 -13.36 -7.29 -2.78
CA GLU A 111 -14.08 -6.34 -1.92
C GLU A 111 -13.97 -6.69 -0.43
N ILE A 112 -12.81 -7.23 -0.05
CA ILE A 112 -12.46 -7.46 1.34
C ILE A 112 -12.14 -6.09 1.95
N ASP A 113 -12.59 -5.85 3.18
CA ASP A 113 -12.16 -4.69 3.98
C ASP A 113 -10.64 -4.51 3.87
N PHE A 114 -10.24 -3.43 3.19
CA PHE A 114 -8.87 -3.19 2.78
C PHE A 114 -7.94 -3.06 3.98
N PHE A 115 -8.42 -2.60 5.14
CA PHE A 115 -7.57 -2.42 6.32
C PHE A 115 -7.08 -3.75 6.92
N ARG A 116 -7.70 -4.87 6.56
CA ARG A 116 -7.22 -6.22 6.94
C ARG A 116 -5.83 -6.54 6.38
N VAL A 117 -5.40 -5.87 5.31
CA VAL A 117 -4.07 -6.08 4.70
C VAL A 117 -2.94 -5.81 5.67
N PHE A 118 -3.15 -5.07 6.76
CA PHE A 118 -2.10 -4.75 7.72
C PHE A 118 -1.86 -5.83 8.79
N TRP A 119 -2.73 -6.84 8.93
CA TRP A 119 -2.61 -7.81 10.04
C TRP A 119 -3.14 -9.22 9.76
N ASP A 120 -4.00 -9.39 8.77
CA ASP A 120 -4.73 -10.63 8.57
C ASP A 120 -3.87 -11.72 7.88
N ASN A 121 -4.29 -12.98 8.02
CA ASN A 121 -3.70 -14.12 7.33
C ASN A 121 -4.23 -14.22 5.89
N ILE A 122 -3.81 -13.29 5.04
CA ILE A 122 -4.28 -13.20 3.66
C ILE A 122 -3.12 -13.13 2.67
N LEU A 123 -3.24 -13.90 1.60
CA LEU A 123 -2.29 -13.93 0.50
C LEU A 123 -3.06 -14.15 -0.80
N TYR A 124 -2.59 -13.57 -1.90
CA TYR A 124 -3.04 -13.95 -3.23
C TYR A 124 -1.89 -14.53 -4.04
N GLN A 125 -2.15 -15.66 -4.67
CA GLN A 125 -1.21 -16.35 -5.55
C GLN A 125 -1.95 -16.92 -6.75
N PHE A 126 -1.21 -17.26 -7.80
CA PHE A 126 -1.83 -17.94 -8.93
C PHE A 126 -2.06 -19.41 -8.64
N ASP A 127 -3.16 -19.96 -9.15
CA ASP A 127 -3.54 -21.35 -9.01
C ASP A 127 -3.88 -21.97 -10.38
N GLY A 128 -3.82 -23.30 -10.44
CA GLY A 128 -4.05 -24.07 -11.64
C GLY A 128 -3.79 -25.55 -11.42
N GLN A 129 -3.85 -26.33 -12.51
CA GLN A 129 -3.58 -27.76 -12.41
C GLN A 129 -2.07 -27.99 -12.31
N LEU A 130 -1.58 -28.63 -11.24
CA LEU A 130 -0.18 -28.99 -11.11
C LEU A 130 0.26 -29.90 -12.28
N ILE A 131 1.35 -29.55 -12.95
CA ILE A 131 1.88 -30.32 -14.08
C ILE A 131 2.71 -31.48 -13.51
N THR A 132 2.14 -32.68 -13.55
CA THR A 132 2.79 -33.91 -13.08
C THR A 132 2.69 -35.01 -14.14
N ASN A 133 3.44 -36.10 -13.95
CA ASN A 133 3.34 -37.29 -14.81
C ASN A 133 1.93 -37.93 -14.85
N SER A 134 1.15 -37.76 -13.80
CA SER A 134 -0.22 -38.30 -13.70
C SER A 134 -1.30 -37.32 -14.16
N ALA A 135 -0.94 -36.09 -14.50
CA ALA A 135 -1.90 -35.06 -14.88
C ALA A 135 -2.45 -35.31 -16.30
N SER A 136 -3.78 -35.35 -16.43
CA SER A 136 -4.50 -35.44 -17.70
C SER A 136 -5.03 -34.07 -18.14
N GLY A 137 -5.28 -33.88 -19.44
CA GLY A 137 -5.86 -32.65 -19.97
C GLY A 137 -4.87 -31.49 -20.15
N ILE A 138 -3.57 -31.74 -19.94
CA ILE A 138 -2.50 -30.77 -20.15
C ILE A 138 -1.88 -30.99 -21.53
N PRO A 139 -1.77 -29.95 -22.38
CA PRO A 139 -1.12 -30.03 -23.69
C PRO A 139 0.33 -30.55 -23.61
N SER A 140 0.72 -31.43 -24.55
CA SER A 140 2.04 -32.07 -24.57
C SER A 140 3.21 -31.10 -24.67
N LYS A 141 2.99 -29.87 -25.15
CA LYS A 141 4.00 -28.79 -25.13
C LYS A 141 4.53 -28.46 -23.73
N PHE A 142 3.81 -28.85 -22.69
CA PHE A 142 4.18 -28.69 -21.29
C PHE A 142 4.75 -29.96 -20.64
N ASP A 143 4.93 -31.06 -21.38
CA ASP A 143 5.44 -32.33 -20.85
C ASP A 143 6.82 -32.19 -20.20
N LYS A 144 7.63 -31.22 -20.65
CA LYS A 144 8.94 -30.89 -20.07
C LYS A 144 8.90 -30.51 -18.59
N TYR A 145 7.75 -30.11 -18.06
CA TYR A 145 7.58 -29.73 -16.65
C TYR A 145 7.03 -30.87 -15.77
N LYS A 146 6.62 -32.01 -16.36
CA LYS A 146 6.03 -33.14 -15.60
C LYS A 146 7.00 -33.80 -14.63
N ALA A 147 8.30 -33.72 -14.92
CA ALA A 147 9.34 -34.32 -14.09
C ALA A 147 9.68 -33.48 -12.85
N THR A 148 9.51 -32.15 -12.92
CA THR A 148 9.89 -31.22 -11.85
C THR A 148 8.76 -30.93 -10.87
N ASN A 149 7.50 -31.09 -11.28
CA ASN A 149 6.31 -30.78 -10.48
C ASN A 149 6.33 -29.35 -9.89
N ASP A 150 6.91 -28.39 -10.61
CA ASP A 150 7.15 -27.02 -10.15
C ASP A 150 6.37 -25.96 -10.94
N ARG A 151 5.41 -26.40 -11.77
CA ARG A 151 4.61 -25.54 -12.65
C ARG A 151 3.13 -25.86 -12.56
N LEU A 152 2.30 -24.82 -12.61
CA LEU A 152 0.85 -24.86 -12.69
C LEU A 152 0.41 -24.58 -14.11
N TYR A 153 -0.48 -25.42 -14.65
CA TYR A 153 -1.15 -25.20 -15.92
C TYR A 153 -2.45 -24.43 -15.72
N LEU A 154 -2.52 -23.24 -16.33
CA LEU A 154 -3.69 -22.38 -16.34
C LEU A 154 -4.40 -22.56 -17.68
N SER A 155 -5.38 -23.47 -17.72
CA SER A 155 -6.02 -23.93 -18.96
C SER A 155 -6.63 -22.80 -19.79
N LYS A 156 -7.29 -21.83 -19.16
CA LYS A 156 -7.90 -20.66 -19.82
C LYS A 156 -6.89 -19.81 -20.60
N TYR A 157 -5.64 -19.79 -20.16
CA TYR A 157 -4.56 -19.00 -20.75
C TYR A 157 -3.63 -19.85 -21.61
N ASP A 158 -3.84 -21.16 -21.65
CA ASP A 158 -2.95 -22.14 -22.27
C ASP A 158 -1.47 -21.90 -21.88
N ALA A 159 -1.26 -21.68 -20.58
CA ALA A 159 -0.04 -21.14 -19.97
C ALA A 159 0.47 -22.02 -18.81
N ALA A 160 1.79 -22.03 -18.60
CA ALA A 160 2.44 -22.76 -17.50
C ALA A 160 3.35 -21.84 -16.67
N ILE A 161 2.95 -21.55 -15.44
CA ILE A 161 3.66 -20.64 -14.53
C ILE A 161 4.26 -21.42 -13.35
N PRO A 162 5.34 -20.96 -12.69
CA PRO A 162 5.89 -21.64 -11.53
C PRO A 162 4.90 -21.74 -10.37
N THR A 163 5.01 -22.79 -9.55
CA THR A 163 4.36 -22.85 -8.23
C THR A 163 4.98 -21.80 -7.30
N TYR A 164 4.22 -21.36 -6.29
CA TYR A 164 4.70 -20.36 -5.34
C TYR A 164 5.98 -20.86 -4.66
N ASN A 165 6.96 -19.96 -4.53
CA ASN A 165 8.23 -20.25 -3.90
C ASN A 165 8.61 -19.10 -2.97
N ARG A 166 8.66 -19.35 -1.66
CA ARG A 166 9.00 -18.30 -0.69
C ARG A 166 10.39 -17.68 -0.85
N ALA A 167 11.28 -18.32 -1.61
CA ALA A 167 12.61 -17.80 -1.91
C ALA A 167 12.68 -17.04 -3.25
N LYS A 168 11.66 -17.13 -4.12
CA LYS A 168 11.70 -16.62 -5.51
C LYS A 168 10.39 -15.93 -5.91
N ASN A 169 10.48 -14.91 -6.76
CA ASN A 169 9.30 -14.19 -7.26
C ASN A 169 8.78 -14.72 -8.61
N ASN A 170 9.29 -15.88 -9.05
CA ASN A 170 9.12 -16.40 -10.40
C ASN A 170 7.66 -16.69 -10.80
N MET A 171 6.79 -17.09 -9.86
CA MET A 171 5.35 -17.25 -10.12
C MET A 171 4.73 -15.96 -10.66
N TYR A 172 4.95 -14.85 -9.93
CA TYR A 172 4.34 -13.57 -10.23
C TYR A 172 4.98 -12.93 -11.48
N GLU A 173 6.30 -13.02 -11.63
CA GLU A 173 7.01 -12.55 -12.83
C GLU A 173 6.54 -13.26 -14.10
N GLU A 174 6.40 -14.58 -14.08
CA GLU A 174 5.95 -15.32 -15.26
C GLU A 174 4.46 -15.05 -15.54
N ALA A 175 3.62 -14.94 -14.52
CA ALA A 175 2.20 -14.62 -14.70
C ALA A 175 1.99 -13.21 -15.30
N GLU A 176 2.76 -12.23 -14.85
CA GLU A 176 2.77 -10.88 -15.43
C GLU A 176 3.23 -10.93 -16.90
N LYS A 177 4.34 -11.62 -17.18
CA LYS A 177 4.88 -11.78 -18.53
C LYS A 177 3.91 -12.48 -19.49
N MET A 178 3.14 -13.45 -18.99
CA MET A 178 2.11 -14.15 -19.75
C MET A 178 0.79 -13.37 -19.84
N ASN A 179 0.72 -12.18 -19.23
CA ASN A 179 -0.47 -11.33 -19.15
C ASN A 179 -1.70 -12.10 -18.62
N ILE A 180 -1.50 -12.91 -17.58
CA ILE A 180 -2.60 -13.56 -16.86
C ILE A 180 -3.45 -12.49 -16.20
N SER A 181 -4.78 -12.54 -16.35
CA SER A 181 -5.65 -11.51 -15.79
C SER A 181 -5.73 -11.62 -14.27
N TYR A 182 -5.48 -10.51 -13.57
CA TYR A 182 -5.63 -10.43 -12.11
C TYR A 182 -7.11 -10.32 -11.70
N SER A 183 -8.01 -9.97 -12.65
CA SER A 183 -9.46 -10.01 -12.44
C SER A 183 -10.03 -11.42 -12.41
N ASP A 184 -9.26 -12.42 -12.86
CA ASP A 184 -9.72 -13.78 -12.97
C ASP A 184 -9.61 -14.51 -11.63
N THR A 185 -10.75 -14.69 -10.98
CA THR A 185 -10.87 -15.37 -9.69
C THR A 185 -10.52 -16.86 -9.75
N SER A 186 -10.49 -17.47 -10.95
CA SER A 186 -10.03 -18.85 -11.12
C SER A 186 -8.50 -18.96 -11.28
N ALA A 187 -7.83 -17.85 -11.63
CA ALA A 187 -6.38 -17.83 -11.84
C ALA A 187 -5.65 -17.22 -10.64
N LEU A 188 -6.02 -16.02 -10.19
CA LEU A 188 -5.44 -15.38 -9.01
C LEU A 188 -6.37 -15.62 -7.82
N VAL A 189 -6.03 -16.56 -6.95
CA VAL A 189 -6.90 -17.04 -5.87
C VAL A 189 -6.45 -16.50 -4.52
N ARG A 190 -7.43 -16.30 -3.63
CA ARG A 190 -7.17 -16.01 -2.23
C ARG A 190 -6.71 -17.28 -1.52
N THR A 191 -5.65 -17.15 -0.75
CA THR A 191 -5.13 -18.17 0.16
C THR A 191 -4.69 -17.53 1.48
N GLN A 192 -3.95 -18.28 2.29
CA GLN A 192 -3.37 -17.86 3.55
C GLN A 192 -1.85 -17.72 3.42
N GLN A 193 -1.22 -16.94 4.29
CA GLN A 193 0.23 -16.78 4.34
C GLN A 193 0.93 -18.07 4.80
N ASN A 194 0.29 -18.84 5.69
CA ASN A 194 0.68 -20.22 5.99
C ASN A 194 0.03 -21.17 4.97
N PRO A 195 0.76 -22.11 4.33
CA PRO A 195 2.17 -22.45 4.49
C PRO A 195 3.10 -21.80 3.46
N TYR A 196 2.70 -20.71 2.81
CA TYR A 196 3.45 -20.14 1.69
C TYR A 196 4.59 -19.22 2.14
N THR A 197 4.28 -18.04 2.69
CA THR A 197 5.31 -17.06 3.10
C THR A 197 6.02 -17.48 4.39
N THR A 198 5.32 -18.18 5.29
CA THR A 198 5.85 -18.64 6.58
C THR A 198 5.18 -19.94 7.03
N LEU A 199 5.83 -20.67 7.94
CA LEU A 199 5.22 -21.80 8.67
C LEU A 199 4.92 -21.44 10.13
N LYS A 200 5.32 -20.24 10.58
CA LYS A 200 5.19 -19.79 11.96
C LYS A 200 3.97 -18.87 12.05
N GLU A 201 2.95 -19.28 12.78
CA GLU A 201 1.73 -18.47 13.00
C GLU A 201 2.04 -17.07 13.58
N ALA A 202 3.03 -16.98 14.46
CA ALA A 202 3.45 -15.71 15.07
C ALA A 202 4.06 -14.69 14.06
N ALA A 203 4.48 -15.15 12.88
CA ALA A 203 5.02 -14.31 11.82
C ALA A 203 3.92 -13.68 10.94
N ILE A 204 2.66 -14.09 11.08
CA ILE A 204 1.57 -13.63 10.21
C ILE A 204 1.16 -12.21 10.63
N ALA A 205 1.26 -11.27 9.69
CA ALA A 205 1.00 -9.85 9.89
C ALA A 205 0.62 -9.14 8.56
N GLY A 206 -0.25 -9.74 7.76
CA GLY A 206 -0.67 -9.16 6.48
C GLY A 206 0.51 -8.85 5.56
N ILE A 207 0.51 -7.66 4.93
CA ILE A 207 1.58 -7.22 4.02
C ILE A 207 2.95 -7.30 4.66
N PHE A 208 3.09 -7.02 5.97
CA PHE A 208 4.36 -7.05 6.70
C PHE A 208 5.04 -8.42 6.72
N SER A 209 4.31 -9.47 6.35
CA SER A 209 4.79 -10.86 6.35
C SER A 209 4.67 -11.55 4.99
N THR A 210 4.52 -10.75 3.93
CA THR A 210 4.70 -11.18 2.55
C THR A 210 6.19 -11.21 2.19
N ARG A 211 6.55 -11.99 1.18
CA ARG A 211 7.92 -12.02 0.68
C ARG A 211 8.31 -10.66 0.07
N GLY A 212 7.39 -10.01 -0.65
CA GLY A 212 7.59 -8.69 -1.26
C GLY A 212 7.97 -7.63 -0.25
N TRP A 213 7.19 -7.51 0.84
CA TRP A 213 7.52 -6.59 1.93
C TRP A 213 8.86 -6.92 2.59
N ALA A 214 9.11 -8.20 2.89
CA ALA A 214 10.34 -8.61 3.55
C ALA A 214 11.58 -8.34 2.67
N LYS A 215 11.48 -8.63 1.37
CA LYS A 215 12.55 -8.31 0.41
C LYS A 215 12.82 -6.81 0.35
N ALA A 216 11.76 -6.01 0.35
CA ALA A 216 11.91 -4.56 0.27
C ALA A 216 12.42 -3.93 1.57
N TYR A 217 11.99 -4.41 2.75
CA TYR A 217 12.15 -3.60 3.98
C TYR A 217 12.79 -4.35 5.16
N TYR A 218 13.20 -5.62 4.97
CA TYR A 218 13.93 -6.41 5.97
C TYR A 218 15.28 -6.94 5.48
N GLU A 219 15.82 -6.51 4.33
CA GLU A 219 17.14 -7.00 3.89
C GLU A 219 18.29 -6.35 4.68
N ALA A 220 18.23 -5.04 4.90
CA ALA A 220 19.29 -4.27 5.51
C ALA A 220 18.87 -3.56 6.82
N GLY A 221 19.86 -2.96 7.48
CA GLY A 221 19.66 -2.15 8.69
C GLY A 221 19.05 -2.92 9.85
N THR A 222 18.29 -2.23 10.70
CA THR A 222 17.66 -2.80 11.90
C THR A 222 16.12 -2.77 11.82
N ASN A 223 15.58 -3.01 10.63
CA ASN A 223 14.13 -3.06 10.33
C ASN A 223 13.37 -1.73 10.56
N ARG A 224 14.06 -0.60 10.66
CA ARG A 224 13.45 0.75 10.68
C ARG A 224 12.72 1.08 9.37
N ALA A 225 13.22 0.59 8.25
CA ALA A 225 12.62 0.76 6.92
C ALA A 225 11.14 0.33 6.89
N SER A 226 10.79 -0.76 7.57
CA SER A 226 9.40 -1.24 7.64
C SER A 226 8.43 -0.16 8.14
N PHE A 227 8.77 0.56 9.20
CA PHE A 227 7.91 1.66 9.64
C PHE A 227 8.02 2.89 8.72
N ALA A 228 9.22 3.25 8.28
CA ALA A 228 9.41 4.43 7.42
C ALA A 228 8.61 4.33 6.12
N TYR A 229 8.66 3.17 5.46
CA TYR A 229 7.89 2.92 4.25
C TYR A 229 6.40 2.70 4.54
N PHE A 230 6.01 2.25 5.73
CA PHE A 230 4.60 2.32 6.12
C PHE A 230 4.13 3.78 6.21
N ALA A 231 4.88 4.66 6.89
CA ALA A 231 4.56 6.07 7.00
C ALA A 231 4.49 6.74 5.62
N LYS A 232 5.49 6.51 4.78
CA LYS A 232 5.53 7.05 3.42
C LYS A 232 4.36 6.57 2.56
N ASN A 233 4.14 5.27 2.49
CA ASN A 233 3.19 4.69 1.54
C ASN A 233 1.73 4.77 2.01
N PHE A 234 1.50 4.71 3.33
CA PHE A 234 0.16 4.59 3.90
C PHE A 234 -0.21 5.74 4.83
N LEU A 235 0.72 6.57 5.30
CA LEU A 235 0.38 7.83 5.99
C LEU A 235 0.61 9.05 5.09
N CYS A 236 1.31 8.89 3.96
CA CYS A 236 1.73 9.96 3.07
C CYS A 236 2.59 10.99 3.81
N LEU A 237 3.42 10.50 4.75
CA LEU A 237 4.33 11.29 5.58
C LEU A 237 5.73 10.69 5.49
N GLU A 238 6.72 11.53 5.24
CA GLU A 238 8.13 11.18 5.39
C GLU A 238 8.52 11.22 6.88
N MET A 239 9.64 10.58 7.23
CA MET A 239 10.05 10.45 8.64
C MET A 239 10.33 11.79 9.31
N GLU A 240 10.79 12.77 8.54
CA GLU A 240 11.05 14.14 8.97
C GLU A 240 9.77 14.86 9.41
N GLU A 241 8.62 14.53 8.79
CA GLU A 241 7.32 15.08 9.17
C GLU A 241 6.78 14.48 10.47
N LEU A 242 7.33 13.33 10.88
CA LEU A 242 7.03 12.67 12.15
C LEU A 242 8.00 13.07 13.28
N ASN A 243 8.99 13.93 13.00
CA ASN A 243 10.01 14.32 13.96
C ASN A 243 9.40 14.98 15.21
N ASP A 244 9.54 14.34 16.36
CA ASP A 244 9.05 14.86 17.64
C ASP A 244 10.13 14.78 18.73
N THR A 245 10.81 15.89 19.00
CA THR A 245 11.86 15.95 20.04
C THR A 245 11.32 16.04 21.47
N THR A 246 9.99 16.11 21.64
CA THR A 246 9.35 16.23 22.96
C THR A 246 9.06 14.87 23.60
N ILE A 247 9.11 13.78 22.83
CA ILE A 247 8.85 12.42 23.33
C ILE A 247 10.11 11.75 23.94
N PRO A 248 9.93 10.83 24.89
CA PRO A 248 11.05 10.10 25.49
C PRO A 248 11.82 9.21 24.50
N ASP A 249 13.16 9.20 24.60
CA ASP A 249 14.05 8.45 23.69
C ASP A 249 14.58 7.11 24.26
N PHE A 250 13.96 6.59 25.32
CA PHE A 250 14.38 5.36 26.01
C PHE A 250 14.29 4.07 25.16
N ARG A 251 13.57 4.11 24.04
CA ARG A 251 13.51 3.01 23.06
C ARG A 251 14.58 3.12 21.98
N VAL A 252 15.28 4.25 21.86
CA VAL A 252 16.27 4.44 20.81
C VAL A 252 17.44 3.48 21.02
N ARG A 253 17.70 2.67 20.00
CA ARG A 253 18.65 1.56 20.06
C ARG A 253 20.10 2.06 20.06
N ARG A 254 20.98 1.18 20.50
CA ARG A 254 22.43 1.42 20.62
C ARG A 254 23.18 1.59 19.29
N ASP A 255 22.54 1.29 18.16
CA ASP A 255 23.13 1.41 16.83
C ASP A 255 23.09 2.85 16.27
N VAL A 256 22.47 3.78 16.99
CA VAL A 256 22.36 5.19 16.59
C VAL A 256 23.41 6.03 17.33
N ASP A 257 24.19 6.80 16.57
CA ASP A 257 25.17 7.74 17.12
C ASP A 257 24.49 8.86 17.91
N ARG A 258 25.00 9.13 19.12
CA ARG A 258 24.52 10.19 20.02
C ARG A 258 25.33 11.47 19.94
N ALA A 259 26.39 11.50 19.13
CA ALA A 259 27.16 12.69 18.84
C ALA A 259 27.51 12.78 17.34
N PRO A 260 26.50 12.75 16.44
CA PRO A 260 26.74 12.83 15.00
C PRO A 260 27.48 14.13 14.67
N GLY A 261 28.59 14.00 13.93
CA GLY A 261 29.49 15.13 13.65
C GLY A 261 30.25 15.66 14.89
N GLY A 262 30.35 14.85 15.95
CA GLY A 262 31.03 15.18 17.20
C GLY A 262 30.22 16.03 18.18
N LYS A 263 28.91 16.25 17.92
CA LYS A 263 28.06 17.12 18.73
C LYS A 263 26.82 16.38 19.23
N THR A 264 26.67 16.28 20.55
CA THR A 264 25.48 15.67 21.17
C THR A 264 24.20 16.48 20.93
N GLU A 265 24.34 17.81 20.83
CA GLU A 265 23.23 18.70 20.48
C GLU A 265 22.60 18.30 19.15
N THR A 266 23.41 17.96 18.14
CA THR A 266 22.88 17.55 16.83
C THR A 266 21.94 16.34 16.94
N TYR A 267 22.29 15.36 17.77
CA TYR A 267 21.38 14.24 18.04
C TYR A 267 20.09 14.70 18.74
N LYS A 268 20.20 15.52 19.78
CA LYS A 268 19.06 15.96 20.60
C LYS A 268 18.13 16.93 19.86
N THR A 269 18.62 17.70 18.90
CA THR A 269 17.79 18.66 18.14
C THR A 269 17.17 18.04 16.88
N PHE A 270 17.91 17.19 16.16
CA PHE A 270 17.50 16.79 14.80
C PHE A 270 17.21 15.29 14.66
N CYS A 271 17.98 14.43 15.32
CA CYS A 271 17.91 12.99 15.06
C CYS A 271 16.94 12.27 16.00
N VAL A 272 16.92 12.65 17.28
CA VAL A 272 16.14 11.95 18.31
C VAL A 272 14.65 11.94 18.00
N GLY A 273 14.13 13.01 17.39
CA GLY A 273 12.69 13.15 17.16
C GLY A 273 12.11 12.10 16.22
N CYS A 274 12.85 11.67 15.20
CA CYS A 274 12.42 10.56 14.34
C CYS A 274 12.68 9.21 15.03
N HIS A 275 13.85 9.06 15.64
CA HIS A 275 14.28 7.80 16.23
C HIS A 275 13.44 7.36 17.44
N ALA A 276 13.03 8.30 18.30
CA ALA A 276 12.29 7.99 19.51
C ALA A 276 10.98 7.25 19.20
N GLY A 277 10.15 7.78 18.30
CA GLY A 277 8.91 7.13 17.90
C GLY A 277 9.14 5.91 17.00
N GLN A 278 10.05 6.00 16.03
CA GLN A 278 10.31 4.90 15.10
C GLN A 278 10.86 3.66 15.81
N ASP A 279 11.78 3.80 16.76
CA ASP A 279 12.36 2.65 17.48
C ASP A 279 11.37 2.06 18.48
N ALA A 280 10.49 2.90 19.03
CA ALA A 280 9.42 2.48 19.91
C ALA A 280 8.38 1.60 19.20
N LEU A 281 7.99 1.94 17.96
CA LEU A 281 7.14 1.11 17.11
C LEU A 281 7.91 -0.08 16.49
N GLY A 282 9.16 0.17 16.10
CA GLY A 282 10.00 -0.76 15.35
C GLY A 282 10.34 -2.05 16.08
N GLY A 283 10.10 -2.11 17.40
CA GLY A 283 10.15 -3.35 18.18
C GLY A 283 9.30 -4.47 17.56
N ALA A 284 8.15 -4.14 16.97
CA ALA A 284 7.24 -5.10 16.34
C ALA A 284 7.88 -5.95 15.22
N PHE A 285 8.96 -5.46 14.60
CA PHE A 285 9.59 -6.06 13.43
C PHE A 285 10.90 -6.79 13.75
N VAL A 286 11.36 -6.82 15.00
CA VAL A 286 12.74 -7.25 15.34
C VAL A 286 12.98 -8.75 15.21
N TYR A 287 11.92 -9.55 15.06
CA TYR A 287 12.02 -10.99 14.79
C TYR A 287 12.03 -11.31 13.29
N TYR A 288 11.79 -10.34 12.41
CA TYR A 288 11.80 -10.53 10.96
C TYR A 288 13.19 -10.29 10.39
N ASP A 289 13.53 -11.06 9.36
CA ASP A 289 14.71 -10.81 8.52
C ASP A 289 14.43 -11.24 7.08
N PHE A 290 15.31 -10.89 6.16
CA PHE A 290 15.26 -11.39 4.79
C PHE A 290 16.63 -11.89 4.35
N THR A 291 16.80 -13.22 4.34
CA THR A 291 18.06 -13.87 4.01
C THR A 291 17.82 -15.02 3.04
N SER A 292 18.80 -15.25 2.16
CA SER A 292 18.76 -16.34 1.17
C SER A 292 17.48 -16.32 0.31
N GLY A 293 16.98 -15.12 -0.01
CA GLY A 293 15.81 -14.88 -0.86
C GLY A 293 14.45 -15.06 -0.19
N ALA A 294 14.41 -15.40 1.11
CA ALA A 294 13.19 -15.69 1.85
C ALA A 294 13.07 -14.87 3.14
N MET A 295 11.82 -14.59 3.53
CA MET A 295 11.54 -14.05 4.86
C MET A 295 11.90 -15.07 5.94
N ARG A 296 12.59 -14.61 6.98
CA ARG A 296 12.88 -15.36 8.21
C ARG A 296 12.13 -14.75 9.37
N TYR A 297 11.73 -15.60 10.31
CA TYR A 297 11.07 -15.17 11.54
C TYR A 297 11.54 -16.01 12.71
N ALA A 298 12.00 -15.34 13.77
CA ALA A 298 12.52 -15.88 15.02
C ALA A 298 13.78 -16.75 14.89
N GLU A 299 13.80 -17.71 13.96
CA GLU A 299 14.95 -18.58 13.73
C GLU A 299 15.82 -18.02 12.60
N HIS A 300 17.03 -17.63 12.92
CA HIS A 300 17.97 -16.95 12.02
C HIS A 300 19.29 -17.71 11.95
N GLU A 301 19.97 -17.62 10.82
CA GLU A 301 21.35 -18.10 10.69
C GLU A 301 22.31 -17.05 11.26
N GLY A 302 23.22 -17.48 12.12
CA GLY A 302 24.30 -16.68 12.68
C GLY A 302 25.63 -17.41 12.58
N VAL A 303 26.70 -16.75 13.02
CA VAL A 303 28.05 -17.34 13.08
C VAL A 303 28.58 -17.17 14.51
N ASN A 304 29.05 -18.27 15.11
CA ASN A 304 29.64 -18.23 16.46
C ASN A 304 31.11 -17.77 16.41
N GLU A 305 31.75 -17.65 17.59
CA GLU A 305 33.15 -17.21 17.71
C GLU A 305 34.15 -18.09 16.96
N ASN A 306 33.80 -19.36 16.73
CA ASN A 306 34.62 -20.34 16.02
C ASN A 306 34.40 -20.32 14.49
N GLY A 307 33.51 -19.45 13.99
CA GLY A 307 33.17 -19.37 12.57
C GLY A 307 32.12 -20.39 12.11
N GLU A 308 31.45 -21.10 13.03
CA GLU A 308 30.43 -22.10 12.70
C GLU A 308 29.05 -21.46 12.53
N ILE A 309 28.28 -21.96 11.56
CA ILE A 309 26.88 -21.53 11.36
C ILE A 309 26.02 -22.09 12.49
N VAL A 310 25.31 -21.21 13.19
CA VAL A 310 24.43 -21.54 14.31
C VAL A 310 23.04 -20.94 14.12
N SER A 311 22.03 -21.56 14.72
CA SER A 311 20.68 -20.98 14.80
C SER A 311 20.63 -20.00 15.96
N VAL A 312 20.22 -18.76 15.68
CA VAL A 312 20.14 -17.65 16.66
C VAL A 312 18.76 -16.99 16.58
N GLY A 313 18.29 -16.43 17.69
CA GLY A 313 16.93 -15.90 17.78
C GLY A 313 16.46 -15.65 19.19
N PRO A 314 15.24 -15.11 19.39
CA PRO A 314 14.26 -14.77 18.35
C PRO A 314 14.56 -13.48 17.58
N ILE A 315 15.48 -12.66 18.09
CA ILE A 315 15.84 -11.36 17.49
C ILE A 315 16.77 -11.57 16.30
N ALA A 316 16.46 -10.92 15.18
CA ALA A 316 17.33 -10.95 14.00
C ALA A 316 18.72 -10.42 14.37
N PRO A 317 19.82 -11.14 14.03
CA PRO A 317 21.17 -10.81 14.52
C PRO A 317 21.61 -9.38 14.27
N LYS A 318 21.17 -8.79 13.16
CA LYS A 318 21.47 -7.42 12.77
C LYS A 318 20.95 -6.35 13.75
N ILE A 319 19.86 -6.61 14.48
CA ILE A 319 19.16 -5.62 15.32
C ILE A 319 20.05 -5.04 16.41
N ASN A 320 20.85 -5.89 17.06
CA ASN A 320 21.74 -5.50 18.15
C ASN A 320 23.22 -5.55 17.72
N LYS A 321 23.54 -5.76 16.44
CA LYS A 321 24.92 -5.98 15.98
C LYS A 321 25.83 -4.78 16.25
N ASN A 322 25.38 -3.58 15.91
CA ASN A 322 26.17 -2.36 16.06
C ASN A 322 25.99 -1.77 17.47
N ASN A 323 27.06 -1.19 18.01
CA ASN A 323 27.06 -0.52 19.30
C ASN A 323 27.79 0.82 19.19
N MET A 324 27.07 1.85 18.76
CA MET A 324 27.55 3.23 18.68
C MET A 324 27.38 3.96 20.02
N PHE A 325 26.40 3.55 20.82
CA PHE A 325 26.12 4.12 22.13
C PHE A 325 25.78 3.02 23.16
N PRO A 326 26.70 2.65 24.06
CA PRO A 326 26.54 1.51 24.98
C PRO A 326 25.30 1.57 25.88
N ASP A 327 24.90 2.77 26.31
CA ASP A 327 23.73 2.98 27.16
C ASP A 327 22.40 3.02 26.37
N GLY A 328 22.47 2.87 25.03
CA GLY A 328 21.30 2.78 24.18
C GLY A 328 20.51 1.49 24.38
N LYS A 329 19.27 1.45 23.89
CA LYS A 329 18.40 0.29 24.09
C LYS A 329 18.99 -0.97 23.44
N ILE A 330 19.20 -2.00 24.26
CA ILE A 330 19.33 -3.38 23.79
C ILE A 330 17.92 -3.92 23.58
N THR A 331 17.60 -4.27 22.35
CA THR A 331 16.31 -4.90 22.02
C THR A 331 16.32 -6.33 22.51
N THR A 332 15.32 -6.73 23.29
CA THR A 332 15.21 -8.10 23.84
C THR A 332 13.87 -8.78 23.55
N SER A 333 12.91 -8.04 22.99
CA SER A 333 11.58 -8.55 22.64
C SER A 333 10.99 -7.78 21.46
N ASP A 334 9.91 -8.31 20.90
CA ASP A 334 9.09 -7.68 19.85
C ASP A 334 8.03 -6.70 20.39
N SER A 335 8.20 -6.23 21.62
CA SER A 335 7.32 -5.22 22.22
C SER A 335 7.45 -3.88 21.50
N TRP A 336 6.31 -3.26 21.23
CA TRP A 336 6.21 -1.92 20.69
C TRP A 336 5.35 -1.02 21.59
N ILE A 337 5.61 0.27 21.52
CA ILE A 337 4.80 1.33 22.15
C ILE A 337 4.71 2.48 21.16
N ASN A 338 3.51 3.02 20.98
CA ASN A 338 3.29 4.20 20.17
C ASN A 338 3.49 5.43 21.06
N LEU A 339 4.58 6.16 20.85
CA LEU A 339 4.86 7.41 21.56
C LEU A 339 4.26 8.64 20.86
N TRP A 340 3.72 8.46 19.66
CA TRP A 340 3.08 9.51 18.85
C TRP A 340 1.55 9.50 18.98
N ASN A 341 1.01 8.69 19.87
CA ASN A 341 -0.42 8.67 20.19
C ASN A 341 -0.88 9.95 20.91
N GLU A 342 0.05 10.71 21.47
CA GLU A 342 -0.16 11.98 22.15
C GLU A 342 0.75 13.06 21.53
N GLY A 343 0.53 14.32 21.94
CA GLY A 343 1.36 15.44 21.48
C GLY A 343 1.14 15.81 20.01
N GLN A 344 2.20 16.32 19.37
CA GLN A 344 2.10 16.90 18.03
C GLN A 344 1.70 15.91 16.94
N ASN A 345 1.94 14.61 17.12
CA ASN A 345 1.61 13.58 16.14
C ASN A 345 0.26 12.87 16.43
N ALA A 346 -0.47 13.30 17.46
CA ALA A 346 -1.77 12.73 17.80
C ALA A 346 -2.84 12.93 16.72
N TYR A 347 -2.70 13.97 15.87
CA TYR A 347 -3.64 14.26 14.78
C TYR A 347 -3.72 13.12 13.73
N ILE A 348 -2.69 12.28 13.64
CA ILE A 348 -2.64 11.10 12.76
C ILE A 348 -3.79 10.13 13.09
N GLY A 349 -4.24 10.12 14.34
CA GLY A 349 -5.37 9.33 14.81
C GLY A 349 -5.07 7.83 14.76
N TRP A 350 -4.04 7.39 15.48
CA TRP A 350 -3.42 6.06 15.37
C TRP A 350 -4.30 4.83 15.66
N GLY A 351 -5.39 4.95 16.42
CA GLY A 351 -6.19 3.81 16.88
C GLY A 351 -6.15 3.64 18.40
N GLU A 352 -6.82 2.61 18.93
CA GLU A 352 -7.00 2.44 20.38
C GLU A 352 -5.76 1.86 21.07
N ALA A 353 -5.07 0.93 20.41
CA ALA A 353 -3.91 0.27 20.99
C ALA A 353 -2.69 1.20 21.02
N THR A 354 -2.14 1.45 22.21
CA THR A 354 -0.93 2.28 22.38
C THR A 354 0.34 1.46 22.59
N SER A 355 0.22 0.16 22.80
CA SER A 355 1.34 -0.77 22.91
C SER A 355 0.91 -2.20 22.58
N GLY A 356 1.87 -3.08 22.33
CA GLY A 356 1.62 -4.48 22.03
C GLY A 356 2.90 -5.23 21.69
N ASN A 357 2.74 -6.45 21.15
CA ASN A 357 3.86 -7.30 20.72
C ASN A 357 3.67 -7.74 19.27
N GLY A 358 4.73 -7.64 18.48
CA GLY A 358 4.81 -8.16 17.13
C GLY A 358 4.03 -7.36 16.07
N ALA A 359 4.43 -7.54 14.81
CA ALA A 359 3.89 -6.82 13.66
C ALA A 359 2.38 -6.97 13.49
N LYS A 360 1.78 -8.11 13.89
CA LYS A 360 0.33 -8.33 13.77
C LYS A 360 -0.48 -7.36 14.63
N SER A 361 -0.08 -7.17 15.89
CA SER A 361 -0.81 -6.27 16.79
C SER A 361 -0.58 -4.81 16.43
N LEU A 362 0.64 -4.46 16.00
CA LEU A 362 0.93 -3.13 15.46
C LEU A 362 0.10 -2.86 14.19
N GLY A 363 0.00 -3.85 13.30
CA GLY A 363 -0.80 -3.78 12.08
C GLY A 363 -2.29 -3.58 12.32
N LYS A 364 -2.84 -4.05 13.45
CA LYS A 364 -4.22 -3.75 13.86
C LYS A 364 -4.39 -2.28 14.25
N MET A 365 -3.44 -1.71 15.00
CA MET A 365 -3.43 -0.26 15.27
C MET A 365 -3.34 0.52 13.96
N PHE A 366 -2.44 0.15 13.04
CA PHE A 366 -2.35 0.78 11.72
C PHE A 366 -3.66 0.67 10.91
N ALA A 367 -4.35 -0.46 11.01
CA ALA A 367 -5.66 -0.65 10.39
C ALA A 367 -6.74 0.29 10.94
N GLU A 368 -6.59 0.83 12.15
CA GLU A 368 -7.49 1.82 12.77
C GLU A 368 -7.04 3.28 12.52
N THR A 369 -5.83 3.47 11.97
CA THR A 369 -5.25 4.80 11.84
C THR A 369 -6.00 5.68 10.83
N LYS A 370 -6.49 6.85 11.26
CA LYS A 370 -7.29 7.76 10.41
C LYS A 370 -6.52 8.28 9.20
N GLN A 371 -5.26 8.68 9.40
CA GLN A 371 -4.40 9.17 8.33
C GLN A 371 -4.22 8.16 7.18
N VAL A 372 -4.39 6.85 7.43
CA VAL A 372 -4.37 5.83 6.37
C VAL A 372 -5.47 6.04 5.35
N ARG A 373 -6.66 6.47 5.79
CA ARG A 373 -7.79 6.74 4.90
C ARG A 373 -7.50 7.96 4.04
N SER A 374 -7.05 9.04 4.68
CA SER A 374 -6.69 10.29 4.01
C SER A 374 -5.59 10.09 2.97
N CYS A 375 -4.54 9.34 3.31
CA CYS A 375 -3.44 9.06 2.40
C CYS A 375 -3.89 8.24 1.19
N LEU A 376 -4.59 7.13 1.41
CA LEU A 376 -5.06 6.27 0.31
C LEU A 376 -6.08 7.01 -0.57
N ALA A 377 -6.99 7.79 0.00
CA ALA A 377 -7.92 8.63 -0.75
C ALA A 377 -7.20 9.66 -1.62
N LYS A 378 -6.17 10.33 -1.07
CA LYS A 378 -5.32 11.27 -1.82
C LYS A 378 -4.61 10.57 -2.98
N GLN A 379 -3.96 9.43 -2.73
CA GLN A 379 -3.24 8.70 -3.77
C GLN A 379 -4.18 8.21 -4.88
N VAL A 380 -5.38 7.71 -4.53
CA VAL A 380 -6.38 7.29 -5.53
C VAL A 380 -6.87 8.50 -6.33
N PHE A 381 -7.14 9.63 -5.69
CA PHE A 381 -7.50 10.86 -6.38
C PHE A 381 -6.42 11.28 -7.38
N GLU A 382 -5.15 11.29 -6.98
CA GLU A 382 -4.02 11.63 -7.86
C GLU A 382 -3.90 10.67 -9.04
N SER A 383 -4.09 9.38 -8.80
CA SER A 383 -4.04 8.32 -9.83
C SER A 383 -5.15 8.44 -10.86
N VAL A 384 -6.37 8.76 -10.42
CA VAL A 384 -7.58 8.74 -11.26
C VAL A 384 -7.84 10.09 -11.92
N CYS A 385 -7.58 11.17 -11.21
CA CYS A 385 -7.80 12.54 -11.69
C CYS A 385 -6.57 13.16 -12.34
N TYR A 386 -5.40 12.50 -12.23
CA TYR A 386 -4.13 12.90 -12.84
C TYR A 386 -3.65 14.30 -12.38
N ARG A 387 -3.93 14.66 -11.13
CA ARG A 387 -3.55 15.94 -10.52
C ARG A 387 -3.49 15.84 -9.00
N THR A 388 -2.60 16.63 -8.39
CA THR A 388 -2.50 16.79 -6.93
C THR A 388 -3.69 17.61 -6.40
N PRO A 389 -4.27 17.27 -5.24
CA PRO A 389 -5.36 18.04 -4.64
C PRO A 389 -4.85 19.35 -4.03
N SER A 390 -4.69 20.38 -4.85
CA SER A 390 -4.14 21.68 -4.42
C SER A 390 -5.21 22.71 -4.05
N SER A 391 -6.41 22.63 -4.64
CA SER A 391 -7.51 23.57 -4.35
C SER A 391 -8.28 23.15 -3.09
N GLU A 392 -9.00 24.10 -2.48
CA GLU A 392 -9.87 23.79 -1.33
C GLU A 392 -10.98 22.80 -1.68
N GLU A 393 -11.47 22.83 -2.92
CA GLU A 393 -12.45 21.87 -3.43
C GLU A 393 -11.87 20.46 -3.53
N ASP A 394 -10.63 20.33 -4.01
CA ASP A 394 -9.96 19.03 -4.10
C ASP A 394 -9.69 18.45 -2.72
N LYS A 395 -9.21 19.29 -1.79
CA LYS A 395 -8.96 18.87 -0.40
C LYS A 395 -10.25 18.35 0.23
N ARG A 396 -11.36 19.08 0.07
CA ARG A 396 -12.68 18.63 0.53
C ARG A 396 -13.15 17.35 -0.16
N THR A 397 -12.86 17.20 -1.45
CA THR A 397 -13.18 15.97 -2.19
C THR A 397 -12.42 14.77 -1.62
N VAL A 398 -11.12 14.91 -1.36
CA VAL A 398 -10.29 13.87 -0.75
C VAL A 398 -10.77 13.52 0.66
N GLU A 399 -11.17 14.51 1.45
CA GLU A 399 -11.78 14.28 2.78
C GLU A 399 -13.05 13.44 2.68
N VAL A 400 -13.97 13.79 1.77
CA VAL A 400 -15.20 13.01 1.54
C VAL A 400 -14.88 11.58 1.09
N LEU A 401 -13.93 11.41 0.16
CA LEU A 401 -13.48 10.09 -0.28
C LEU A 401 -12.89 9.26 0.88
N ALA A 402 -12.10 9.88 1.76
CA ALA A 402 -11.54 9.23 2.94
C ALA A 402 -12.63 8.83 3.95
N GLU A 403 -13.64 9.68 4.18
CA GLU A 403 -14.78 9.38 5.06
C GLU A 403 -15.66 8.26 4.52
N GLU A 404 -15.88 8.20 3.20
CA GLU A 404 -16.62 7.09 2.57
C GLU A 404 -15.84 5.79 2.66
N PHE A 405 -14.53 5.83 2.39
CA PHE A 405 -13.65 4.67 2.46
C PHE A 405 -13.49 4.13 3.90
N ASP A 406 -13.50 5.01 4.90
CA ASP A 406 -13.51 4.58 6.31
C ASP A 406 -14.76 3.76 6.67
N LYS A 407 -15.91 4.10 6.06
CA LYS A 407 -17.20 3.45 6.35
C LYS A 407 -17.32 2.07 5.70
N ASP A 408 -16.84 1.91 4.47
CA ASP A 408 -17.03 0.67 3.71
C ASP A 408 -15.78 -0.20 3.57
N GLY A 409 -14.59 0.36 3.82
CA GLY A 409 -13.30 -0.33 3.65
C GLY A 409 -13.04 -0.80 2.22
N ASN A 410 -13.79 -0.32 1.23
CA ASN A 410 -13.82 -0.87 -0.11
C ASN A 410 -12.97 -0.02 -1.07
N MET A 411 -11.74 -0.48 -1.31
CA MET A 411 -10.80 0.19 -2.20
C MET A 411 -11.34 0.33 -3.64
N LYS A 412 -12.13 -0.64 -4.11
CA LYS A 412 -12.73 -0.57 -5.45
C LYS A 412 -13.75 0.58 -5.55
N ASN A 413 -14.57 0.77 -4.51
CA ASN A 413 -15.49 1.91 -4.41
C ASN A 413 -14.73 3.24 -4.34
N LEU A 414 -13.60 3.30 -3.65
CA LEU A 414 -12.76 4.50 -3.59
C LEU A 414 -12.30 4.93 -4.99
N PHE A 415 -11.80 4.00 -5.82
CA PHE A 415 -11.45 4.29 -7.22
C PHE A 415 -12.66 4.74 -8.05
N ILE A 416 -13.80 4.07 -7.90
CA ILE A 416 -15.04 4.43 -8.60
C ILE A 416 -15.47 5.85 -8.23
N ASN A 417 -15.56 6.16 -6.93
CA ASN A 417 -16.02 7.45 -6.43
C ASN A 417 -15.07 8.58 -6.85
N ALA A 418 -13.75 8.37 -6.76
CA ALA A 418 -12.76 9.34 -7.26
C ALA A 418 -12.90 9.58 -8.77
N ALA A 419 -13.22 8.56 -9.57
CA ALA A 419 -13.39 8.74 -11.01
C ALA A 419 -14.65 9.54 -11.35
N LEU A 420 -15.68 9.48 -10.49
CA LEU A 420 -16.90 10.27 -10.64
C LEU A 420 -16.67 11.75 -10.32
N THR A 421 -15.75 12.09 -9.42
CA THR A 421 -15.51 13.48 -9.03
C THR A 421 -14.78 14.29 -10.09
N CYS A 422 -13.93 13.66 -10.91
CA CYS A 422 -13.14 14.33 -11.96
C CYS A 422 -13.52 13.91 -13.39
N ILE A 423 -14.74 13.39 -13.58
CA ILE A 423 -15.25 13.02 -14.91
C ILE A 423 -15.57 14.25 -15.78
N GLY A 424 -15.86 15.39 -15.14
CA GLY A 424 -16.21 16.64 -15.81
C GLY A 424 -15.02 17.55 -16.13
N ASP A 425 -13.83 17.24 -15.58
CA ASP A 425 -12.58 17.99 -15.70
C ASP A 425 -11.96 17.98 -17.10
#